data_AF-A0A1P8EFR6-F1
#
_entry.id   AF-A0A1P8EFR6-F1
#
_cell.length_a   1.000
_cell.length_b   1.000
_cell.length_c   1.000
_cell.angle_alpha   90.00
_cell.angle_beta   90.00
_cell.angle_gamma   90.00
#
_symmetry.space_group_name_H-M   'P 1'
#
loop_
_entity.id
_entity.type
_entity.pdbx_description
1 polymer ?
#
loop_
_entity_poly.entity_id
_entity_poly.type
_entity_poly.pdbx_seq_one_letter_code
_entity_poly.pdbx_strand_id
1 'polypeptide(L)'
;MNMTNLTEVQNEDNREFLIGDVVVTIDPFFGSDLYTIKEIYKNHLGIHFALFEEGGFWRVSGIRHATVAELNANRRLSDAEMALGEVP
;
A
#
# COMPACT_ATOMS: atom_id res chain seq x y z
N MET A 1 30.19 0.91 27.79
CA MET A 1 28.72 0.81 27.72
C MET A 1 28.35 0.78 26.25
N ASN A 2 27.98 -0.39 25.72
CA ASN A 2 27.63 -0.52 24.30
C ASN A 2 26.23 0.05 24.07
N MET A 3 26.17 1.18 23.37
CA MET A 3 24.95 1.73 22.80
C MET A 3 24.58 0.86 21.59
N THR A 4 23.76 -0.17 21.79
CA THR A 4 23.19 -0.91 20.67
C THR A 4 22.15 0.01 20.04
N ASN A 5 22.54 0.74 18.99
CA ASN A 5 21.57 1.40 18.11
C ASN A 5 20.60 0.33 17.63
N LEU A 6 19.32 0.51 17.97
CA LEU A 6 18.21 -0.16 17.31
C LEU A 6 18.18 0.39 15.87
N THR A 7 19.08 -0.09 15.01
CA THR A 7 18.79 -0.11 13.59
C THR A 7 17.58 -1.02 13.46
N GLU A 8 16.41 -0.41 13.28
CA GLU A 8 15.23 -1.08 12.76
C GLU A 8 15.70 -2.04 11.67
N VAL A 9 15.48 -3.32 11.90
CA VAL A 9 15.63 -4.32 10.86
C VAL A 9 14.60 -3.94 9.80
N GLN A 10 15.03 -3.21 8.78
CA GLN A 10 14.27 -3.00 7.56
C GLN A 10 14.05 -4.40 6.98
N ASN A 11 12.91 -4.99 7.32
CA ASN A 11 12.36 -6.07 6.53
C ASN A 11 12.03 -5.46 5.17
N GLU A 12 12.58 -6.02 4.10
CA GLU A 12 12.30 -5.64 2.71
C GLU A 12 10.80 -5.76 2.35
N ASP A 13 9.99 -6.37 3.22
CA ASP A 13 8.53 -6.48 3.15
C ASP A 13 7.76 -5.30 3.80
N ASN A 14 8.41 -4.46 4.59
CA ASN A 14 7.85 -3.18 5.05
C ASN A 14 8.12 -2.13 3.97
N ARG A 15 7.43 -2.21 2.83
CA ARG A 15 7.19 -0.98 2.06
C ARG A 15 6.48 -0.05 3.04
N GLU A 16 7.16 1.01 3.46
CA GLU A 16 6.76 1.84 4.60
C GLU A 16 5.46 2.59 4.27
N PHE A 17 4.33 1.91 4.44
CA PHE A 17 3.03 2.53 4.35
C PHE A 17 2.80 3.39 5.59
N LEU A 18 2.24 4.57 5.36
CA LEU A 18 1.88 5.54 6.39
C LEU A 18 0.39 5.83 6.33
N ILE A 19 -0.14 6.34 7.46
CA ILE A 19 -1.50 6.87 7.51
C ILE A 19 -1.60 8.04 6.52
N GLY A 20 -2.65 8.03 5.70
CA GLY A 20 -2.88 8.99 4.62
C GLY A 20 -2.40 8.52 3.25
N ASP A 21 -1.60 7.45 3.17
CA ASP A 21 -1.20 6.91 1.86
C ASP A 21 -2.40 6.37 1.10
N VAL A 22 -2.41 6.66 -0.20
CA VAL A 22 -3.41 6.12 -1.12
C VAL A 22 -2.85 4.88 -1.79
N VAL A 23 -3.58 3.78 -1.68
CA VAL A 23 -3.16 2.46 -2.11
C VAL A 23 -4.22 1.80 -2.99
N VAL A 24 -3.79 0.77 -3.72
CA VAL A 24 -4.65 -0.13 -4.49
C VAL A 24 -4.29 -1.57 -4.20
N THR A 25 -5.22 -2.48 -4.44
CA THR A 25 -4.95 -3.92 -4.37
C THR A 25 -3.99 -4.33 -5.48
N ILE A 26 -3.07 -5.22 -5.15
CA ILE A 26 -2.14 -5.78 -6.15
C ILE A 26 -2.93 -6.58 -7.18
N ASP A 27 -3.81 -7.46 -6.71
CA ASP A 27 -4.65 -8.29 -7.57
C ASP A 27 -5.84 -7.47 -8.11
N PRO A 28 -5.96 -7.35 -9.46
CA PRO A 28 -7.02 -6.57 -10.11
C PRO A 28 -8.43 -7.16 -9.91
N PHE A 29 -8.55 -8.42 -9.50
CA PHE A 29 -9.84 -9.05 -9.25
C PHE A 29 -10.63 -8.35 -8.14
N PHE A 30 -9.94 -7.71 -7.20
CA PHE A 30 -10.57 -7.01 -6.07
C PHE A 30 -11.08 -5.60 -6.40
N GLY A 31 -11.10 -5.24 -7.68
CA GLY A 31 -11.70 -4.01 -8.17
C GLY A 31 -10.69 -2.94 -8.56
N SER A 32 -11.23 -1.74 -8.80
CA SER A 32 -10.46 -0.60 -9.30
C SER A 32 -10.44 0.59 -8.37
N ASP A 33 -10.87 0.42 -7.12
CA ASP A 33 -10.97 1.53 -6.19
C ASP A 33 -9.60 1.86 -5.56
N LEU A 34 -9.44 3.13 -5.21
CA LEU A 34 -8.34 3.63 -4.39
C LEU A 34 -8.80 3.61 -2.94
N TYR A 35 -7.86 3.36 -2.04
CA TYR A 35 -8.10 3.32 -0.61
C TYR A 35 -7.09 4.18 0.12
N THR A 36 -7.55 5.00 1.06
CA THR A 36 -6.68 5.79 1.93
C THR A 36 -6.43 5.06 3.23
N ILE A 37 -5.17 4.84 3.59
CA ILE A 37 -4.80 4.19 4.84
C ILE A 37 -5.21 5.08 6.02
N LYS A 38 -6.09 4.56 6.85
CA LYS A 38 -6.52 5.18 8.11
C LYS A 38 -5.67 4.74 9.29
N GLU A 39 -5.34 3.46 9.34
CA GLU A 39 -4.60 2.85 10.44
C GLU A 39 -3.82 1.62 9.95
N ILE A 40 -2.65 1.38 10.53
CA ILE A 40 -1.86 0.17 10.31
C ILE A 40 -1.68 -0.52 11.66
N TYR A 41 -2.02 -1.79 11.73
CA TYR A 41 -1.85 -2.59 12.95
C TYR A 41 -1.23 -3.95 12.65
N LYS A 42 -0.63 -4.53 13.68
CA LYS A 42 0.00 -5.85 13.65
C LYS A 42 -0.82 -6.81 14.50
N ASN A 43 -1.24 -7.94 13.93
CA ASN A 43 -1.96 -8.96 14.70
C ASN A 43 -1.02 -9.81 15.56
N HIS A 44 -1.59 -10.73 16.36
CA HIS A 44 -0.82 -11.63 17.25
C HIS A 44 0.11 -12.61 16.51
N LEU A 45 -0.10 -12.85 15.21
CA LEU A 45 0.77 -13.66 14.36
C LEU A 45 1.88 -12.85 13.69
N GLY A 46 1.93 -11.54 13.97
CA GLY A 46 2.91 -10.63 13.40
C GLY A 46 2.61 -10.16 11.97
N ILE A 47 1.39 -10.38 11.48
CA ILE A 47 0.97 -9.93 10.15
C ILE A 47 0.44 -8.49 10.24
N HIS A 48 0.90 -7.64 9.33
CA HIS A 48 0.49 -6.24 9.22
C HIS A 48 -0.77 -6.11 8.36
N PHE A 49 -1.71 -5.30 8.83
CA PHE A 49 -2.96 -4.98 8.14
C PHE A 49 -3.14 -3.46 8.09
N ALA A 50 -3.66 -2.97 6.97
CA ALA A 50 -4.10 -1.60 6.79
C ALA A 50 -5.63 -1.54 6.84
N LEU A 51 -6.19 -0.62 7.61
CA LEU A 51 -7.60 -0.24 7.55
C LEU A 51 -7.74 1.00 6.68
N PHE A 52 -8.85 1.10 5.96
CA PHE A 52 -9.09 2.18 5.01
C PHE A 52 -10.18 3.15 5.49
N GLU A 53 -10.08 4.41 5.05
CA GLU A 53 -11.10 5.43 5.33
C GLU A 53 -12.45 5.08 4.69
N GLU A 54 -12.40 4.47 3.50
CA GLU A 54 -13.54 3.98 2.72
C GLU A 54 -14.18 2.73 3.35
N GLY A 55 -13.52 2.15 4.34
CA GLY A 55 -13.92 0.92 5.02
C GLY A 55 -13.22 -0.33 4.48
N GLY A 56 -13.30 -1.40 5.26
CA GLY A 56 -12.54 -2.62 5.01
C GLY A 56 -11.10 -2.53 5.53
N PHE A 57 -10.36 -3.60 5.29
CA PHE A 57 -8.96 -3.73 5.67
C PHE A 57 -8.28 -4.70 4.72
N TRP A 58 -6.97 -4.60 4.51
CA TRP A 58 -6.18 -5.60 3.78
C TRP A 58 -4.86 -5.91 4.48
N ARG A 59 -4.28 -7.08 4.15
CA ARG A 59 -2.88 -7.34 4.50
C ARG A 59 -2.02 -6.33 3.74
N VAL A 60 -1.02 -5.78 4.42
CA VAL A 60 -0.09 -4.82 3.82
C VAL A 60 0.63 -5.42 2.60
N SER A 61 0.90 -6.73 2.61
CA SER A 61 1.49 -7.43 1.46
C SER A 61 0.54 -7.61 0.26
N GLY A 62 -0.75 -7.30 0.40
CA GLY A 62 -1.76 -7.38 -0.66
C GLY A 62 -2.05 -6.04 -1.35
N ILE A 63 -1.35 -4.97 -0.97
CA ILE A 63 -1.55 -3.61 -1.47
C ILE A 63 -0.24 -3.01 -1.97
N ARG A 64 -0.36 -2.01 -2.85
CA ARG A 64 0.74 -1.15 -3.31
C ARG A 64 0.28 0.30 -3.32
N HIS A 65 1.21 1.25 -3.27
CA HIS A 65 0.85 2.65 -3.50
C HIS A 65 0.17 2.82 -4.86
N ALA A 66 -0.85 3.68 -4.88
CA ALA A 66 -1.42 4.17 -6.12
C ALA A 66 -0.36 4.98 -6.87
N THR A 67 -0.27 4.78 -8.18
CA THR A 67 0.62 5.58 -9.02
C THR A 67 0.02 6.97 -9.28
N VAL A 68 0.83 7.92 -9.74
CA VAL A 68 0.36 9.27 -10.09
C VAL A 68 -0.75 9.21 -11.15
N ALA A 69 -0.64 8.30 -12.12
CA ALA A 69 -1.67 8.11 -13.15
C ALA A 69 -2.99 7.62 -12.55
N GLU A 70 -2.95 6.70 -11.59
CA GLU A 70 -4.13 6.18 -10.89
C GLU A 70 -4.77 7.23 -9.98
N LEU A 71 -3.95 8.03 -9.29
CA LEU A 71 -4.42 9.18 -8.50
C LEU A 71 -5.14 10.20 -9.38
N ASN A 72 -4.56 10.54 -10.54
CA ASN A 72 -5.17 11.46 -11.50
C ASN A 72 -6.47 10.89 -12.11
N ALA A 73 -6.52 9.57 -12.33
CA ALA A 73 -7.70 8.89 -12.85
C ALA A 73 -8.76 8.61 -11.77
N ASN A 74 -8.41 8.79 -10.49
CA ASN A 74 -9.21 8.40 -9.32
C ASN A 74 -9.70 6.95 -9.37
N ARG A 75 -8.89 6.05 -9.94
CA ARG A 75 -9.12 4.60 -10.03
C ARG A 75 -7.83 3.86 -10.35
N ARG A 76 -7.75 2.59 -9.96
CA ARG A 76 -6.73 1.64 -10.41
C ARG A 76 -6.81 1.53 -11.93
N LEU A 77 -5.64 1.55 -12.56
CA LEU A 77 -5.51 1.36 -13.99
C LEU A 77 -5.16 -0.11 -14.26
N SER A 78 -5.59 -0.61 -15.40
CA SER A 78 -5.12 -1.91 -15.91
C SER A 78 -3.66 -1.81 -16.36
N ASP A 79 -2.98 -2.94 -16.45
CA ASP A 79 -1.58 -2.99 -16.87
C ASP A 79 -1.38 -2.37 -18.27
N ALA A 80 -2.38 -2.54 -19.16
CA ALA A 80 -2.38 -1.92 -20.49
C ALA A 80 -2.54 -0.39 -20.44
N GLU A 81 -3.39 0.13 -19.56
CA GLU A 81 -3.58 1.58 -19.37
C GLU A 81 -2.34 2.22 -18.74
N MET A 82 -1.71 1.52 -17.78
CA MET A 82 -0.45 1.95 -17.18
C MET A 82 0.66 2.05 -18.23
N ALA A 83 0.78 1.06 -19.12
CA ALA A 83 1.79 1.04 -20.17
C ALA A 83 1.62 2.15 -21.24
N LEU A 84 0.41 2.69 -21.41
CA LEU A 84 0.14 3.77 -22.36
C LEU A 84 0.40 5.16 -21.76
N GLY A 85 0.37 5.29 -20.44
CA GLY A 85 0.56 6.55 -19.72
C GLY A 85 2.03 6.92 -19.48
N GLU A 86 2.95 5.97 -19.63
CA GLU A 86 4.40 6.21 -19.54
C GLU A 86 4.90 6.82 -20.86
N VAL A 87 4.84 8.15 -20.96
CA VAL A 87 5.52 8.89 -22.03
C VAL A 87 7.00 9.03 -21.65
N PRO A 88 7.96 8.71 -22.55
CA PRO A 88 9.41 8.78 -22.26
C PRO A 88 9.92 10.16 -21.82
#